data_AF-A0A2N8ZIC4-F1
#
_entry.id   AF-A0A2N8ZIC4-F1
#
_cell.length_a   1.000
_cell.length_b   1.000
_cell.length_c   1.000
_cell.angle_alpha   90.00
_cell.angle_beta   90.00
_cell.angle_gamma   90.00
#
_symmetry.space_group_name_H-M   'P 1'
#
loop_
_entity.id
_entity.type
_entity.pdbx_description
1 polymer ?
#
loop_
_entity_poly.entity_id
_entity_poly.type
_entity_poly.pdbx_seq_one_letter_code
_entity_poly.pdbx_strand_id
1 'polypeptide(L)' 'MDTNWQEKLKLDTSSVALVESRFARTTQSQTDVAKWMLDEWMPMDLVVAITGLPLETVVLLELEMTFGIGTHDLH' A
#
# COMPACT_ATOMS: atom_id res chain seq x y z
N MET A 1 16.69 3.04 4.49
CA MET A 1 17.19 4.44 4.50
C MET A 1 16.08 5.28 5.10
N ASP A 2 16.16 5.63 6.38
CA ASP A 2 15.31 6.68 6.95
C ASP A 2 15.81 8.01 6.40
N THR A 3 15.34 8.33 5.20
CA THR A 3 15.60 9.64 4.63
C THR A 3 14.67 10.59 5.36
N ASN A 4 15.22 11.39 6.28
CA ASN A 4 14.47 12.43 6.97
C ASN A 4 14.08 13.54 5.96
N TRP A 5 13.09 13.23 5.13
CA TRP A 5 12.57 14.09 4.07
C TRP A 5 11.97 15.38 4.65
N GLN A 6 11.50 15.33 5.90
CA GLN A 6 10.97 16.48 6.63
C GLN A 6 12.08 17.53 6.85
N GLU A 7 13.26 17.11 7.32
CA GLU A 7 14.43 17.98 7.46
C GLU A 7 14.93 18.51 6.12
N LYS A 8 14.92 17.69 5.07
CA LYS A 8 15.38 18.09 3.73
C LYS A 8 14.44 19.11 3.06
N LEU A 9 13.14 18.96 3.26
CA LEU A 9 12.12 19.82 2.65
C LEU A 9 11.78 21.06 3.48
N LYS A 10 12.30 21.17 4.72
CA LYS A 10 12.08 22.33 5.62
C LYS A 10 10.61 22.73 5.74
N LEU A 11 9.75 21.72 5.88
CA LEU A 11 8.30 21.92 5.94
C LEU A 11 7.85 22.34 7.34
N ASP A 12 6.84 23.20 7.41
CA ASP A 12 6.11 23.45 8.66
C ASP A 12 5.21 22.25 9.03
N THR A 13 4.73 22.23 10.27
CA THR A 13 3.90 21.13 10.81
C THR A 13 2.65 20.85 9.98
N SER A 14 1.98 21.87 9.45
CA SER A 14 0.77 21.69 8.63
C SER A 14 1.11 21.06 7.27
N SER A 15 2.23 21.48 6.68
CA SER A 15 2.75 20.90 5.45
C SER A 15 3.19 19.43 5.63
N VAL A 16 3.83 19.09 6.75
CA VAL A 16 4.17 17.69 7.08
C VAL A 16 2.92 16.81 7.17
N ALA A 17 1.91 17.26 7.93
CA ALA A 17 0.65 16.52 8.08
C ALA A 17 -0.07 16.30 6.73
N LEU A 18 -0.02 17.29 5.83
CA LEU A 18 -0.58 17.17 4.48
C LEU A 18 0.15 16.10 3.66
N VAL A 19 1.49 16.06 3.70
CA VAL A 19 2.29 15.07 2.96
C VAL A 19 2.03 13.66 3.51
N GLU A 20 2.02 13.49 4.82
CA GLU A 20 1.72 12.21 5.47
C GLU A 20 0.32 11.71 5.11
N SER A 21 -0.68 12.60 5.14
CA SER A 21 -2.06 12.28 4.74
C SER A 21 -2.14 11.84 3.27
N ARG A 22 -1.45 12.55 2.36
CA ARG A 22 -1.41 12.18 0.95
C ARG A 22 -0.71 10.84 0.73
N PHE A 23 0.41 10.61 1.41
CA PHE A 23 1.13 9.34 1.36
C PHE A 23 0.22 8.18 1.79
N ALA A 24 -0.42 8.29 2.95
CA ALA A 24 -1.35 7.27 3.44
C ALA A 24 -2.49 7.00 2.44
N ARG A 25 -3.07 8.04 1.84
CA ARG A 25 -4.15 7.91 0.86
C ARG A 25 -3.69 7.26 -0.44
N THR A 26 -2.51 7.62 -0.94
CA THR A 26 -1.92 7.01 -2.13
C THR A 26 -1.63 5.53 -1.89
N THR A 27 -0.99 5.19 -0.76
CA THR A 27 -0.71 3.80 -0.40
C THR A 27 -1.98 2.98 -0.28
N GLN A 28 -3.04 3.51 0.35
CA GLN A 28 -4.33 2.83 0.41
C GLN A 28 -4.90 2.55 -0.98
N SER A 29 -4.91 3.55 -1.87
CA SER A 29 -5.39 3.39 -3.24
C SER A 29 -4.60 2.36 -4.04
N GLN A 30 -3.27 2.29 -3.85
CA GLN A 30 -2.42 1.29 -4.49
C GLN A 30 -2.76 -0.12 -3.98
N THR A 31 -2.99 -0.27 -2.68
CA THR A 31 -3.40 -1.53 -2.06
C THR A 31 -4.77 -1.99 -2.55
N ASP A 32 -5.75 -1.09 -2.68
CA ASP A 32 -7.09 -1.45 -3.15
C ASP A 32 -7.06 -1.94 -4.61
N VAL A 33 -6.27 -1.27 -5.47
CA VAL A 33 -6.05 -1.71 -6.86
C VAL A 33 -5.34 -3.06 -6.89
N ALA A 34 -4.32 -3.27 -6.05
CA ALA A 34 -3.60 -4.54 -5.97
C ALA A 34 -4.53 -5.69 -5.61
N LYS A 35 -5.36 -5.52 -4.58
CA LYS A 35 -6.36 -6.51 -4.15
C LYS A 35 -7.34 -6.86 -5.27
N TRP A 36 -7.89 -5.84 -5.95
CA TRP A 36 -8.77 -6.07 -7.09
C TRP A 36 -8.08 -6.86 -8.22
N MET A 37 -6.84 -6.50 -8.59
CA MET A 37 -6.12 -7.23 -9.65
C MET A 37 -5.80 -8.68 -9.26
N LEU A 38 -5.47 -8.93 -8.00
CA LEU A 38 -5.22 -10.28 -7.48
C LEU A 38 -6.51 -11.13 -7.48
N ASP A 39 -7.66 -10.53 -7.14
CA ASP A 39 -8.97 -11.17 -7.22
C ASP A 39 -9.33 -11.57 -8.67
N GLU A 40 -8.90 -10.76 -9.64
CA GLU A 40 -9.00 -11.03 -11.09
C GLU A 40 -7.88 -11.96 -11.61
N TRP A 41 -7.11 -12.60 -10.72
CA TRP A 41 -6.04 -13.55 -11.05
C TRP A 41 -4.94 -12.99 -11.96
N MET A 42 -4.69 -11.69 -11.90
CA MET A 42 -3.62 -11.05 -12.66
C MET A 42 -2.24 -11.49 -12.13
N PRO A 43 -1.23 -11.66 -13.01
CA PRO A 43 0.13 -12.00 -12.59
C PRO A 43 0.73 -10.98 -11.61
N MET A 44 1.42 -11.44 -10.55
CA MET A 44 2.00 -10.57 -9.51
C MET A 44 3.00 -9.54 -10.06
N ASP A 45 3.77 -9.88 -11.09
CA ASP A 45 4.70 -8.97 -11.77
C ASP A 45 3.96 -7.79 -12.42
N LEU A 46 2.79 -8.05 -13.01
CA LEU A 46 1.91 -7.01 -13.54
C LEU A 46 1.31 -6.14 -12.43
N VAL A 47 0.90 -6.75 -11.31
CA VAL A 47 0.39 -6.01 -10.13
C VAL A 47 1.46 -5.08 -9.57
N VAL A 48 2.70 -5.56 -9.39
CA VAL A 48 3.84 -4.75 -8.95
C VAL A 48 4.10 -3.60 -9.93
N ALA A 49 4.11 -3.87 -11.23
CA ALA A 49 4.39 -2.86 -12.25
C ALA A 49 3.33 -1.74 -12.29
N ILE A 50 2.05 -2.08 -12.12
CA ILE A 50 0.94 -1.10 -12.17
C ILE A 50 0.81 -0.33 -10.86
N THR A 51 0.88 -1.01 -9.72
CA THR A 51 0.63 -0.39 -8.42
C THR A 51 1.86 0.32 -7.86
N GLY A 52 3.06 -0.08 -8.29
CA GLY A 52 4.33 0.38 -7.74
C GLY A 52 4.60 -0.13 -6.32
N LEU A 53 3.80 -1.07 -5.81
CA LEU A 53 4.03 -1.71 -4.53
C LEU A 53 5.24 -2.67 -4.63
N PRO A 54 6.05 -2.81 -3.57
CA PRO A 54 7.08 -3.82 -3.51
C PRO A 54 6.50 -5.23 -3.69
N LEU A 55 7.25 -6.13 -4.34
CA LEU A 55 6.83 -7.53 -4.54
C LEU A 55 6.44 -8.21 -3.22
N GLU A 56 7.20 -7.98 -2.16
CA GLU A 56 6.91 -8.51 -0.82
C GLU A 56 5.52 -8.08 -0.32
N THR A 57 5.13 -6.82 -0.54
CA THR A 57 3.80 -6.32 -0.16
C THR A 57 2.71 -7.00 -0.98
N VAL A 58 2.91 -7.20 -2.29
CA VAL A 58 1.93 -7.88 -3.16
C VAL A 58 1.75 -9.35 -2.75
N VAL A 59 2.84 -10.05 -2.42
CA VAL A 59 2.79 -11.44 -1.93
C VAL A 59 2.02 -11.52 -0.61
N LEU A 60 2.25 -10.59 0.33
CA LEU A 60 1.50 -10.55 1.59
C LEU A 60 0.00 -10.32 1.36
N LEU A 61 -0.37 -9.44 0.45
CA LEU A 61 -1.77 -9.20 0.10
C LEU A 61 -2.45 -10.44 -0.48
N GLU A 62 -1.78 -11.15 -1.40
CA GLU A 62 -2.29 -12.41 -1.97
C GLU A 62 -2.50 -13.48 -0.88
N LEU A 63 -1.55 -13.59 0.06
CA LEU A 63 -1.66 -14.49 1.21
C LEU A 63 -2.82 -14.10 2.14
N GLU A 64 -2.97 -12.82 2.47
CA GLU A 64 -4.09 -12.32 3.28
C GLU A 64 -5.45 -12.67 2.65
N MET A 65 -5.57 -12.49 1.34
CA MET A 65 -6.79 -12.79 0.57
C MET A 65 -7.06 -14.29 0.48
N THR A 66 -6.02 -15.11 0.28
CA THR A 66 -6.15 -16.57 0.11
C THR A 66 -6.46 -17.29 1.42
N PHE A 67 -5.83 -16.87 2.52
CA PHE A 67 -5.93 -17.54 3.82
C PHE A 67 -6.91 -16.88 4.77
N GLY A 68 -7.55 -15.77 4.38
CA GLY A 68 -8.51 -15.06 5.24
C GLY A 68 -7.89 -14.62 6.57
N ILE A 69 -6.59 -14.29 6.58
CA ILE A 69 -5.91 -13.75 7.76
C ILE A 69 -6.33 -12.29 7.89
N GLY A 70 -7.60 -12.06 8.24
CA GLY A 70 -8.19 -10.72 8.24
C GLY A 70 -9.59 -10.61 8.84
N THR A 71 -10.43 -11.63 8.74
CA THR A 71 -11.77 -11.60 9.36
C THR A 71 -12.26 -13.01 9.66
N HIS A 72 -11.96 -13.52 10.85
CA HIS A 72 -12.89 -14.46 11.48
C HIS A 72 -14.10 -13.64 11.92
N ASP A 73 -15.25 -13.98 11.35
CA ASP A 73 -16.57 -13.52 11.74
C ASP A 73 -16.72 -13.51 13.27
N LEU A 74 -16.92 -12.31 13.82
CA LEU A 74 -17.71 -12.14 15.04
C LEU A 74 -19.17 -12.07 14.59
N HIS A 75 -19.82 -13.22 14.43
CA HIS A 75 -21.27 -13.29 14.35
C HIS A 75 -21.83 -14.56 15.01
#